data_AF-A0A5Q4BT75-F1
#
_entry.id   AF-A0A5Q4BT75-F1
#
_cell.length_a   1.000
_cell.length_b   1.000
_cell.length_c   1.000
_cell.angle_alpha   90.00
_cell.angle_beta   90.00
_cell.angle_gamma   90.00
#
_symmetry.space_group_name_H-M   'P 1'
#
loop_
_entity.id
_entity.type
_entity.pdbx_description
1 polymer ?
#
loop_
_entity_poly.entity_id
_entity_poly.type
_entity_poly.pdbx_seq_one_letter_code
_entity_poly.pdbx_strand_id
1 'polypeptide(L)'
;MGPGAIIVEDSVTGLSPASMLEQLGIDYMLLKAHETIVPQPSASIGLIPNGLRILDQIGCYETIRDNADDFYNHTNLRGADGRPLIKRQSTSLSERLEEKTGYPCIFVDRQFFLQVLHNNIKDEDKIPAGERVTGVEVPAVGVQVQTQDGCTYVGDYLIGADGVYTIIRKEMWQLADQTSPGIFSLDEESSGLPGEALEAAVVVVCKRQYGHARDVVKQGEQMQSLTGLKNPFVGLRIRYLVPLFDDVLLLNSFPKTSLANIRIDKMDLANVVQFNDEKCSTSLHAARGRKDLNSLC
;
A
#
# COMPACT_ATOMS: atom_id res chain seq x y z
N MET A 1 20.27 19.21 1.70
CA MET A 1 18.93 18.61 1.77
C MET A 1 18.80 17.64 0.63
N GLY A 2 18.34 16.42 0.96
CA GLY A 2 18.15 15.32 0.03
C GLY A 2 16.92 15.52 -0.86
N PRO A 3 16.65 14.59 -1.77
CA PRO A 3 15.53 14.69 -2.71
C PRO A 3 14.18 14.73 -1.97
N GLY A 4 13.25 15.54 -2.50
CA GLY A 4 11.91 15.73 -1.96
C GLY A 4 10.84 14.93 -2.72
N ALA A 5 10.05 14.13 -2.02
CA ALA A 5 8.95 13.37 -2.62
C ALA A 5 7.61 14.12 -2.55
N ILE A 6 6.82 14.11 -3.63
CA ILE A 6 5.42 14.53 -3.59
C ILE A 6 4.54 13.28 -3.51
N ILE A 7 3.65 13.23 -2.52
CA ILE A 7 2.68 12.15 -2.30
C ILE A 7 1.29 12.72 -2.57
N VAL A 8 0.45 11.96 -3.28
CA VAL A 8 -0.89 12.40 -3.66
C VAL A 8 -1.96 11.60 -2.91
N GLU A 9 -2.83 12.31 -2.18
CA GLU A 9 -3.91 11.85 -1.30
C GLU A 9 -3.50 11.27 0.07
N ASP A 10 -4.34 11.54 1.08
CA ASP A 10 -4.17 11.12 2.48
C ASP A 10 -4.77 9.74 2.77
N SER A 11 -4.60 8.82 1.82
CA SER A 11 -5.04 7.42 1.95
C SER A 11 -4.09 6.61 2.83
N VAL A 12 -4.46 5.36 3.15
CA VAL A 12 -3.54 4.42 3.83
C VAL A 12 -2.21 4.30 3.07
N THR A 13 -2.27 4.29 1.74
CA THR A 13 -1.11 4.20 0.86
C THR A 13 -0.33 5.50 0.71
N GLY A 14 -0.90 6.65 1.11
CA GLY A 14 -0.21 7.95 1.12
C GLY A 14 0.39 8.27 2.50
N LEU A 15 -0.40 8.10 3.56
CA LEU A 15 0.02 8.38 4.94
C LEU A 15 1.11 7.41 5.43
N SER A 16 1.07 6.13 5.02
CA SER A 16 2.09 5.15 5.40
C SER A 16 3.49 5.53 4.91
N PRO A 17 3.73 5.78 3.60
CA PRO A 17 5.05 6.22 3.14
C PRO A 17 5.41 7.62 3.64
N ALA A 18 4.46 8.55 3.79
CA ALA A 18 4.75 9.86 4.40
C ALA A 18 5.37 9.70 5.80
N SER A 19 4.77 8.86 6.65
CA SER A 19 5.29 8.55 7.97
C SER A 19 6.68 7.89 7.92
N MET A 20 6.92 6.99 6.95
CA MET A 20 8.24 6.38 6.76
C MET A 20 9.29 7.41 6.35
N LEU A 21 8.98 8.29 5.40
CA LEU A 21 9.89 9.34 4.93
C LEU A 21 10.22 10.32 6.06
N GLU A 22 9.22 10.71 6.86
CA GLU A 22 9.41 11.58 8.03
C GLU A 22 10.38 10.96 9.04
N GLN A 23 10.21 9.67 9.37
CA GLN A 23 11.08 8.96 10.30
C GLN A 23 12.51 8.80 9.77
N LEU A 24 12.68 8.77 8.45
CA LEU A 24 13.98 8.71 7.78
C LEU A 24 14.61 10.09 7.55
N GLY A 25 13.93 11.17 7.90
CA GLY A 25 14.38 12.54 7.63
C GLY A 25 14.51 12.84 6.12
N ILE A 26 13.73 12.17 5.29
CA ILE A 26 13.62 12.42 3.85
C ILE A 26 12.51 13.45 3.65
N ASP A 27 12.78 14.46 2.83
CA ASP A 27 11.83 15.54 2.61
C ASP A 27 10.64 15.06 1.77
N TYR A 28 9.43 15.52 2.11
CA TYR A 28 8.23 15.18 1.36
C TYR A 28 7.16 16.27 1.47
N MET A 29 6.13 16.16 0.64
CA MET A 29 4.88 16.91 0.72
C MET A 29 3.73 15.98 0.37
N LEU A 30 2.73 15.85 1.23
CA LEU A 30 1.51 15.07 0.98
C LEU A 30 0.37 16.01 0.64
N LEU A 31 -0.07 16.01 -0.61
CA LEU A 31 -1.16 16.85 -1.09
C LEU A 31 -2.48 16.11 -0.92
N LYS A 32 -3.41 16.66 -0.12
CA LYS A 32 -4.75 16.08 0.06
C LYS A 32 -5.83 17.01 -0.46
N ALA A 33 -6.80 16.43 -1.16
CA ALA A 33 -7.85 17.18 -1.84
C ALA A 33 -8.98 17.68 -0.91
N HIS A 34 -9.01 17.22 0.34
CA HIS A 34 -10.08 17.47 1.31
C HIS A 34 -9.55 18.11 2.60
N GLU A 35 -10.35 18.99 3.19
CA GLU A 35 -10.06 19.66 4.47
C GLU A 35 -10.07 18.70 5.67
N THR A 36 -10.95 17.70 5.61
CA THR A 36 -11.17 16.77 6.71
C THR A 36 -10.73 15.36 6.34
N ILE A 37 -10.13 14.68 7.32
CA ILE A 37 -9.85 13.24 7.24
C ILE A 37 -11.21 12.53 7.24
N VAL A 38 -11.57 11.94 6.10
CA VAL A 38 -12.78 11.15 5.76
C VAL A 38 -13.99 11.29 6.72
N PRO A 39 -15.12 11.87 6.29
CA PRO A 39 -16.31 12.00 7.14
C PRO A 39 -17.01 10.66 7.45
N GLN A 40 -17.67 10.57 8.61
CA GLN A 40 -18.44 9.39 9.04
C GLN A 40 -19.77 9.21 8.29
N PRO A 41 -20.26 7.96 8.12
CA PRO A 41 -19.71 6.69 8.64
C PRO A 41 -18.75 5.98 7.68
N SER A 42 -17.69 5.36 8.23
CA SER A 42 -16.74 4.52 7.48
C SER A 42 -16.98 3.03 7.75
N ALA A 43 -16.54 2.16 6.85
CA ALA A 43 -16.62 0.71 7.04
C ALA A 43 -15.42 0.20 7.86
N SER A 44 -15.56 -0.99 8.47
CA SER A 44 -14.44 -1.65 9.14
C SER A 44 -13.35 -2.07 8.15
N ILE A 45 -12.08 -2.00 8.55
CA ILE A 45 -10.93 -2.53 7.83
C ILE A 45 -10.25 -3.65 8.63
N GLY A 46 -9.88 -4.73 7.94
CA GLY A 46 -9.13 -5.85 8.52
C GLY A 46 -7.63 -5.67 8.32
N LEU A 47 -6.90 -5.56 9.42
CA LEU A 47 -5.45 -5.47 9.48
C LEU A 47 -4.87 -6.83 9.84
N ILE A 48 -4.07 -7.39 8.93
CA ILE A 48 -3.46 -8.71 9.06
C ILE A 48 -1.95 -8.61 9.31
N PRO A 49 -1.27 -9.69 9.72
CA PRO A 49 0.10 -9.63 10.23
C PRO A 49 1.13 -8.92 9.36
N ASN A 50 1.06 -9.04 8.03
CA ASN A 50 1.98 -8.35 7.13
C ASN A 50 1.86 -6.82 7.20
N GLY A 51 0.64 -6.29 7.30
CA GLY A 51 0.39 -4.85 7.48
C GLY A 51 0.74 -4.40 8.90
N LEU A 52 0.33 -5.14 9.92
CA LEU A 52 0.59 -4.81 11.32
C LEU A 52 2.09 -4.71 11.64
N ARG A 53 2.92 -5.57 11.02
CA ARG A 53 4.39 -5.49 11.13
C ARG A 53 4.96 -4.17 10.64
N ILE A 54 4.45 -3.66 9.51
CA ILE A 54 4.86 -2.36 8.97
C ILE A 54 4.38 -1.24 9.88
N LEU A 55 3.15 -1.35 10.39
CA LEU A 55 2.56 -0.39 11.32
C LEU A 55 3.32 -0.31 12.64
N ASP A 56 3.92 -1.41 13.13
CA ASP A 56 4.78 -1.39 14.33
C ASP A 56 6.11 -0.66 14.05
N GLN A 57 6.70 -0.87 12.87
CA GLN A 57 7.92 -0.17 12.48
C GLN A 57 7.73 1.35 12.44
N ILE A 58 6.58 1.81 11.93
CA ILE A 58 6.26 3.25 11.90
C ILE A 58 5.61 3.75 13.20
N GLY A 59 5.44 2.92 14.23
CA GLY A 59 4.96 3.35 15.55
C GLY A 59 3.43 3.48 15.71
N CYS A 60 2.65 2.98 14.76
CA CYS A 60 1.18 3.03 14.78
C CYS A 60 0.53 1.80 15.44
N TYR A 61 1.25 0.67 15.53
CA TYR A 61 0.66 -0.62 15.92
C TYR A 61 0.05 -0.62 17.33
N GLU A 62 0.77 -0.13 18.34
CA GLU A 62 0.29 -0.18 19.73
C GLU A 62 -0.98 0.65 19.91
N THR A 63 -1.03 1.86 19.33
CA THR A 63 -2.25 2.69 19.33
C THR A 63 -3.43 1.97 18.70
N ILE A 64 -3.22 1.26 17.58
CA ILE A 64 -4.27 0.48 16.92
C ILE A 64 -4.71 -0.70 17.80
N ARG A 65 -3.75 -1.43 18.39
CA ARG A 65 -4.02 -2.60 19.23
C ARG A 65 -4.79 -2.21 20.49
N ASP A 66 -4.38 -1.15 21.17
CA ASP A 66 -4.94 -0.72 22.46
C ASP A 66 -6.34 -0.13 22.34
N ASN A 67 -6.71 0.38 21.16
CA ASN A 67 -8.02 0.97 20.88
C ASN A 67 -8.91 0.08 20.02
N ALA A 68 -8.44 -1.11 19.63
CA ALA A 68 -9.30 -2.09 19.00
C ALA A 68 -10.22 -2.72 20.05
N ASP A 69 -11.49 -2.92 19.69
CA ASP A 69 -12.39 -3.80 20.44
C ASP A 69 -11.84 -5.24 20.45
N ASP A 70 -12.52 -6.17 21.14
CA ASP A 70 -12.15 -7.59 21.13
C ASP A 70 -11.93 -8.06 19.68
N PHE A 71 -10.68 -8.39 19.35
CA PHE A 71 -10.26 -8.88 18.03
C PHE A 71 -9.91 -10.38 18.05
N TYR A 72 -10.11 -11.05 19.18
CA TYR A 72 -10.03 -12.51 19.29
C TYR A 72 -11.39 -13.17 19.00
N ASN A 73 -12.09 -12.62 18.02
CA ASN A 73 -13.43 -13.06 17.62
C ASN A 73 -13.38 -14.32 16.76
N HIS A 74 -14.45 -15.11 16.82
CA HIS A 74 -14.61 -16.27 15.93
C HIS A 74 -15.23 -15.87 14.59
N THR A 75 -14.54 -16.24 13.51
CA THR A 75 -15.09 -16.18 12.15
C THR A 75 -16.18 -17.23 11.96
N ASN A 76 -17.34 -16.81 11.43
CA ASN A 76 -18.42 -17.72 11.05
C ASN A 76 -18.62 -17.66 9.55
N LEU A 77 -18.41 -18.78 8.85
CA LEU A 77 -18.78 -18.93 7.45
C LEU A 77 -20.11 -19.69 7.37
N ARG A 78 -21.10 -19.14 6.66
CA ARG A 78 -22.43 -19.74 6.53
C ARG A 78 -22.83 -19.89 5.07
N GLY A 79 -23.55 -20.96 4.77
CA GLY A 79 -24.14 -21.20 3.46
C GLY A 79 -25.35 -20.30 3.22
N ALA A 80 -25.85 -20.30 1.99
CA ALA A 80 -27.06 -19.58 1.62
C ALA A 80 -28.31 -20.03 2.41
N ASP A 81 -28.28 -21.25 2.97
CA ASP A 81 -29.30 -21.80 3.86
C ASP A 81 -29.11 -21.41 5.34
N GLY A 82 -28.15 -20.52 5.63
CA GLY A 82 -27.81 -20.06 6.98
C GLY A 82 -27.03 -21.07 7.83
N ARG A 83 -26.77 -22.28 7.31
CA ARG A 83 -26.06 -23.33 8.06
C ARG A 83 -24.55 -23.03 8.09
N PRO A 84 -23.87 -23.30 9.22
CA PRO A 84 -22.43 -23.11 9.30
C PRO A 84 -21.70 -24.06 8.33
N LEU A 85 -20.76 -23.50 7.56
CA LEU A 85 -19.90 -24.23 6.62
C LEU A 85 -18.57 -24.65 7.25
N ILE A 86 -18.17 -23.97 8.32
CA ILE A 86 -16.99 -24.30 9.13
C ILE A 86 -17.44 -24.59 10.55
N LYS A 87 -16.73 -25.51 11.21
CA LYS A 87 -16.97 -25.74 12.64
C LYS A 87 -16.38 -24.57 13.43
N ARG A 88 -17.08 -24.19 14.51
CA ARG A 88 -16.52 -23.24 15.47
C ARG A 88 -15.32 -23.91 16.15
N GLN A 89 -14.14 -23.33 15.94
CA GLN A 89 -12.90 -23.77 16.60
C GLN A 89 -12.85 -23.26 18.04
N SER A 90 -12.07 -23.92 18.90
CA SER A 90 -11.83 -23.48 20.28
C SER A 90 -10.99 -22.20 20.34
N THR A 91 -10.03 -22.06 19.44
CA THR A 91 -9.19 -20.87 19.26
C THR A 91 -9.65 -20.06 18.06
N SER A 92 -9.67 -18.73 18.18
CA SER A 92 -9.95 -17.82 17.08
C SER A 92 -8.85 -17.85 16.00
N LEU A 93 -9.19 -17.36 14.80
CA LEU A 93 -8.20 -17.15 13.74
C LEU A 93 -7.12 -16.16 14.19
N SER A 94 -7.52 -15.14 14.95
CA SER A 94 -6.63 -14.08 15.43
C SER A 94 -5.58 -14.63 16.41
N GLU A 95 -5.99 -15.44 17.39
CA GLU A 95 -5.06 -16.13 18.32
C GLU A 95 -4.07 -17.02 17.57
N ARG A 96 -4.55 -17.80 16.60
CA ARG A 96 -3.69 -18.70 15.81
C ARG A 96 -2.71 -17.93 14.92
N LEU A 97 -3.10 -16.76 14.42
CA LEU A 97 -2.21 -15.88 13.66
C LEU A 97 -1.16 -15.25 14.56
N GLU A 98 -1.53 -14.79 15.75
CA GLU A 98 -0.60 -14.20 16.70
C GLU A 98 0.42 -15.24 17.18
N GLU A 99 -0.03 -16.45 17.53
CA GLU A 99 0.87 -17.55 17.91
C GLU A 99 1.91 -17.87 16.82
N LYS A 100 1.49 -17.85 15.55
CA LYS A 100 2.34 -18.20 14.41
C LYS A 100 3.23 -17.07 13.91
N THR A 101 2.76 -15.83 14.00
CA THR A 101 3.37 -14.70 13.29
C THR A 101 3.83 -13.57 14.21
N GLY A 102 3.49 -13.63 15.51
CA GLY A 102 3.69 -12.57 16.48
C GLY A 102 2.65 -11.45 16.42
N TYR A 103 1.74 -11.47 15.44
CA TYR A 103 0.73 -10.44 15.24
C TYR A 103 -0.66 -11.05 15.02
N PRO A 104 -1.73 -10.48 15.60
CA PRO A 104 -3.10 -10.95 15.43
C PRO A 104 -3.71 -10.53 14.07
N CYS A 105 -5.00 -10.79 13.90
CA CYS A 105 -5.83 -10.10 12.90
C CYS A 105 -6.74 -9.11 13.64
N ILE A 106 -6.66 -7.83 13.31
CA ILE A 106 -7.38 -6.77 14.01
C ILE A 106 -8.38 -6.12 13.05
N PHE A 107 -9.63 -5.97 13.46
CA PHE A 107 -10.62 -5.19 12.74
C PHE A 107 -10.88 -3.89 13.47
N VAL A 108 -10.74 -2.76 12.78
CA VAL A 108 -11.01 -1.42 13.32
C VAL A 108 -11.85 -0.62 12.35
N ASP A 109 -12.45 0.47 12.82
CA ASP A 109 -13.04 1.46 11.93
C ASP A 109 -11.96 2.09 11.03
N ARG A 110 -12.26 2.24 9.73
CA ARG A 110 -11.29 2.78 8.76
C ARG A 110 -10.94 4.24 9.02
N GLN A 111 -11.88 5.06 9.49
CA GLN A 111 -11.59 6.45 9.82
C GLN A 111 -10.64 6.52 11.02
N PHE A 112 -10.89 5.70 12.06
CA PHE A 112 -9.96 5.57 13.18
C PHE A 112 -8.55 5.19 12.71
N PHE A 113 -8.43 4.19 11.83
CA PHE A 113 -7.12 3.80 11.30
C PHE A 113 -6.40 4.93 10.53
N LEU A 114 -7.12 5.66 9.67
CA LEU A 114 -6.55 6.82 8.96
C LEU A 114 -6.15 7.93 9.94
N GLN A 115 -6.94 8.17 10.99
CA GLN A 115 -6.61 9.15 12.01
C GLN A 115 -5.33 8.78 12.76
N VAL A 116 -5.13 7.50 13.10
CA VAL A 116 -3.88 7.05 13.72
C VAL A 116 -2.68 7.32 12.81
N LEU A 117 -2.80 7.01 11.51
CA LEU A 117 -1.74 7.27 10.55
C LEU A 117 -1.45 8.77 10.39
N HIS A 118 -2.49 9.60 10.31
CA HIS A 118 -2.36 11.04 10.20
C HIS A 118 -1.70 11.64 11.45
N ASN A 119 -2.15 11.25 12.64
CA ASN A 119 -1.59 11.73 13.91
C ASN A 119 -0.14 11.28 14.15
N ASN A 120 0.32 10.28 13.40
CA ASN A 120 1.70 9.81 13.48
C ASN A 120 2.68 10.72 12.71
N ILE A 121 2.18 11.59 11.83
CA ILE A 121 2.97 12.62 11.16
C ILE A 121 3.08 13.81 12.09
N LYS A 122 4.32 14.27 12.33
CA LYS A 122 4.62 15.32 13.32
C LYS A 122 4.56 16.71 12.74
N ASP A 123 4.94 16.86 11.47
CA ASP A 123 4.95 18.13 10.77
C ASP A 123 3.66 18.28 9.95
N GLU A 124 2.67 18.98 10.51
CA GLU A 124 1.38 19.22 9.82
C GLU A 124 1.53 20.08 8.57
N ASP A 125 2.58 20.91 8.47
CA ASP A 125 2.87 21.73 7.29
C ASP A 125 3.23 20.87 6.06
N LYS A 126 3.56 19.59 6.28
CA LYS A 126 3.80 18.59 5.22
C LYS A 126 2.53 18.04 4.60
N ILE A 127 1.34 18.38 5.14
CA ILE A 127 0.05 17.83 4.69
C ILE A 127 -0.95 18.95 4.38
N PRO A 128 -0.65 19.85 3.41
CA PRO A 128 -1.58 20.91 3.03
C PRO A 128 -2.91 20.33 2.53
N ALA A 129 -4.00 20.89 3.04
CA ALA A 129 -5.36 20.54 2.66
C ALA A 129 -5.86 21.38 1.48
N GLY A 130 -6.90 20.89 0.80
CA GLY A 130 -7.49 21.58 -0.37
C GLY A 130 -6.69 21.40 -1.66
N GLU A 131 -5.55 20.72 -1.61
CA GLU A 131 -4.62 20.56 -2.73
C GLU A 131 -5.00 19.38 -3.64
N ARG A 132 -6.12 19.54 -4.35
CA ARG A 132 -6.55 18.53 -5.33
C ARG A 132 -5.65 18.56 -6.55
N VAL A 133 -4.89 17.49 -6.77
CA VAL A 133 -4.03 17.35 -7.95
C VAL A 133 -4.86 17.22 -9.23
N THR A 134 -4.51 17.99 -10.25
CA THR A 134 -5.19 18.06 -11.55
C THR A 134 -4.30 17.74 -12.74
N GLY A 135 -2.97 17.75 -12.55
CA GLY A 135 -2.02 17.45 -13.63
C GLY A 135 -0.60 17.24 -13.12
N VAL A 136 0.19 16.57 -13.94
CA VAL A 136 1.60 16.27 -13.67
C VAL A 136 2.43 16.59 -14.90
N GLU A 137 3.52 17.32 -14.70
CA GLU A 137 4.53 17.54 -15.73
C GLU A 137 5.87 16.99 -15.27
N VAL A 138 6.57 16.29 -16.16
CA VAL A 138 7.91 15.73 -15.87
C VAL A 138 8.92 16.45 -16.76
N PRO A 139 9.44 17.60 -16.31
CA PRO A 139 10.51 18.30 -17.02
C PRO A 139 11.82 17.49 -16.97
N ALA A 140 12.90 18.03 -17.56
CA ALA A 140 14.19 17.34 -17.61
C ALA A 140 14.76 16.94 -16.22
N VAL A 141 14.33 17.60 -15.14
CA VAL A 141 14.75 17.32 -13.77
C VAL A 141 13.54 17.42 -12.85
N GLY A 142 13.26 16.35 -12.10
CA GLY A 142 12.19 16.28 -11.12
C GLY A 142 10.80 16.15 -11.73
N VAL A 143 9.80 16.48 -10.91
CA VAL A 143 8.37 16.43 -11.24
C VAL A 143 7.68 17.71 -10.76
N GLN A 144 6.71 18.18 -11.53
CA GLN A 144 5.85 19.30 -11.19
C GLN A 144 4.41 18.81 -11.10
N VAL A 145 3.75 19.11 -9.99
CA VAL A 145 2.38 18.70 -9.71
C VAL A 145 1.53 19.96 -9.62
N GLN A 146 0.48 20.02 -10.43
CA GLN A 146 -0.46 21.14 -10.48
C GLN A 146 -1.71 20.78 -9.69
N THR A 147 -2.21 21.73 -8.91
CA THR A 147 -3.45 21.58 -8.14
C THR A 147 -4.58 22.42 -8.71
N GLN A 148 -5.81 22.11 -8.30
CA GLN A 148 -7.03 22.74 -8.79
C GLN A 148 -7.05 24.26 -8.60
N ASP A 149 -6.42 24.74 -7.53
CA ASP A 149 -6.35 26.17 -7.20
C ASP A 149 -5.22 26.90 -7.94
N GLY A 150 -4.51 26.21 -8.84
CA GLY A 150 -3.43 26.77 -9.66
C GLY A 150 -2.05 26.71 -8.99
N CYS A 151 -1.94 26.16 -7.79
CA CYS A 151 -0.67 25.99 -7.11
C CYS A 151 0.18 24.93 -7.83
N THR A 152 1.50 25.15 -7.86
CA THR A 152 2.46 24.20 -8.41
C THR A 152 3.44 23.76 -7.33
N TYR A 153 3.57 22.44 -7.18
CA TYR A 153 4.51 21.78 -6.26
C TYR A 153 5.60 21.09 -7.07
N VAL A 154 6.85 21.23 -6.64
CA VAL A 154 8.02 20.69 -7.36
C VAL A 154 8.77 19.71 -6.48
N GLY A 155 9.02 18.50 -6.96
CA GLY A 155 9.76 17.47 -6.22
C GLY A 155 10.72 16.69 -7.12
N ASP A 156 11.48 15.77 -6.53
CA ASP A 156 12.35 14.85 -7.26
C ASP A 156 11.60 13.58 -7.67
N TYR A 157 10.64 13.16 -6.85
CA TYR A 157 9.83 11.95 -7.08
C TYR A 157 8.35 12.22 -6.81
N LEU A 158 7.49 11.51 -7.55
CA LEU A 158 6.05 11.50 -7.34
C LEU A 158 5.58 10.11 -6.91
N ILE A 159 4.76 10.06 -5.85
CA ILE A 159 4.13 8.85 -5.33
C ILE A 159 2.63 8.99 -5.52
N GLY A 160 2.08 8.26 -6.50
CA GLY A 160 0.64 8.18 -6.73
C GLY A 160 -0.04 7.27 -5.70
N ALA A 161 -0.77 7.87 -4.76
CA ALA A 161 -1.53 7.16 -3.73
C ALA A 161 -3.04 7.55 -3.73
N ASP A 162 -3.53 7.99 -4.88
CA ASP A 162 -4.85 8.56 -5.16
C ASP A 162 -5.96 7.52 -5.48
N GLY A 163 -5.71 6.26 -5.09
CA GLY A 163 -6.73 5.20 -5.09
C GLY A 163 -7.12 4.67 -6.47
N VAL A 164 -8.35 4.18 -6.59
CA VAL A 164 -8.82 3.45 -7.79
C VAL A 164 -9.14 4.36 -8.98
N TYR A 165 -9.50 5.63 -8.72
CA TYR A 165 -9.77 6.64 -9.74
C TYR A 165 -8.57 7.59 -9.87
N THR A 166 -7.40 7.00 -9.97
CA THR A 166 -6.11 7.70 -9.93
C THR A 166 -5.88 8.54 -11.18
N ILE A 167 -5.71 9.85 -10.99
CA ILE A 167 -5.23 10.76 -12.03
C ILE A 167 -3.75 10.51 -12.30
N ILE A 168 -2.98 10.14 -11.27
CA ILE A 168 -1.55 9.89 -11.42
C ILE A 168 -1.27 8.74 -12.38
N ARG A 169 -2.03 7.64 -12.30
CA ARG A 169 -1.90 6.54 -13.27
C ARG A 169 -2.22 6.99 -14.69
N LYS A 170 -3.24 7.83 -14.87
CA LYS A 170 -3.60 8.36 -16.18
C LYS A 170 -2.47 9.22 -16.77
N GLU A 171 -1.89 10.10 -15.96
CA GLU A 171 -0.73 10.91 -16.36
C GLU A 171 0.48 10.04 -16.70
N MET A 172 0.77 9.02 -15.89
CA MET A 172 1.85 8.07 -16.18
C MET A 172 1.66 7.36 -17.54
N TRP A 173 0.43 7.02 -17.90
CA TRP A 173 0.12 6.40 -19.20
C TRP A 173 0.31 7.37 -20.35
N GLN A 174 -0.19 8.59 -20.21
CA GLN A 174 -0.01 9.63 -21.22
C GLN A 174 1.48 9.95 -21.45
N LEU A 175 2.26 10.05 -20.38
CA LEU A 175 3.70 10.27 -20.45
C LEU A 175 4.43 9.10 -21.13
N ALA A 176 4.01 7.86 -20.85
CA ALA A 176 4.58 6.69 -21.49
C ALA A 176 4.24 6.61 -22.97
N ASP A 177 3.01 6.92 -23.38
CA ASP A 177 2.61 6.98 -24.79
C ASP A 177 3.39 8.05 -25.56
N GLN A 178 3.68 9.19 -24.93
CA GLN A 178 4.49 10.25 -25.53
C GLN A 178 5.97 9.85 -25.65
N THR A 179 6.52 9.21 -24.62
CA THR A 179 7.95 8.89 -24.53
C THR A 179 8.31 7.61 -25.30
N SER A 180 7.39 6.66 -25.36
CA SER A 180 7.57 5.34 -26.00
C SER A 180 6.22 4.83 -26.52
N PRO A 181 5.77 5.33 -27.68
CA PRO A 181 4.47 4.97 -28.24
C PRO A 181 4.29 3.45 -28.39
N GLY A 182 3.15 2.93 -27.94
CA GLY A 182 2.79 1.51 -28.05
C GLY A 182 3.39 0.60 -26.98
N ILE A 183 3.99 1.15 -25.93
CA ILE A 183 4.48 0.37 -24.78
C ILE A 183 3.34 -0.19 -23.93
N PHE A 184 2.24 0.54 -23.86
CA PHE A 184 0.98 0.11 -23.27
C PHE A 184 -0.05 -0.07 -24.39
N SER A 185 -0.87 -1.11 -24.30
CA SER A 185 -1.89 -1.37 -25.31
C SER A 185 -3.20 -0.67 -24.92
N LEU A 186 -3.90 -0.06 -25.89
CA LEU A 186 -5.12 0.72 -25.67
C LEU A 186 -6.25 -0.08 -24.97
N ASP A 187 -6.21 -1.42 -25.05
CA ASP A 187 -7.19 -2.31 -24.39
C ASP A 187 -7.02 -2.38 -22.86
N GLU A 188 -5.90 -1.92 -22.32
CA GLU A 188 -5.58 -1.96 -20.88
C GLU A 188 -6.25 -0.82 -20.08
N GLU A 189 -6.72 0.24 -20.74
CA GLU A 189 -7.31 1.41 -20.07
C GLU A 189 -8.72 1.09 -19.51
N SER A 190 -9.43 0.17 -20.17
CA SER A 190 -10.80 -0.24 -19.83
C SER A 190 -10.89 -1.58 -19.08
N SER A 191 -9.82 -2.38 -19.12
CA SER A 191 -9.69 -3.63 -18.42
C SER A 191 -8.36 -3.60 -17.69
N GLY A 192 -8.37 -3.55 -16.35
CA GLY A 192 -7.14 -3.43 -15.56
C GLY A 192 -6.01 -4.31 -16.12
N LEU A 193 -4.80 -3.75 -16.18
CA LEU A 193 -3.63 -4.31 -16.87
C LEU A 193 -3.63 -5.85 -16.86
N PRO A 194 -3.58 -6.51 -18.03
CA PRO A 194 -3.30 -7.93 -18.12
C PRO A 194 -2.03 -8.21 -17.32
N GLY A 195 -2.06 -9.24 -16.47
CA GLY A 195 -0.96 -9.53 -15.54
C GLY A 195 0.41 -9.62 -16.21
N GLU A 196 0.47 -9.97 -17.49
CA GLU A 196 1.68 -10.05 -18.31
C GLU A 196 2.35 -8.68 -18.56
N ALA A 197 1.59 -7.60 -18.72
CA ALA A 197 2.12 -6.25 -18.91
C ALA A 197 2.63 -5.66 -17.58
N LEU A 198 1.96 -5.98 -16.47
CA LEU A 198 2.46 -5.68 -15.13
C LEU A 198 3.74 -6.48 -14.83
N GLU A 199 3.80 -7.75 -15.23
CA GLU A 199 5.02 -8.57 -15.15
C GLU A 199 6.17 -7.90 -15.93
N ALA A 200 5.94 -7.40 -17.15
CA ALA A 200 6.98 -6.74 -17.94
C ALA A 200 7.51 -5.44 -17.31
N ALA A 201 6.61 -4.59 -16.80
CA ALA A 201 6.98 -3.33 -16.13
C ALA A 201 7.72 -3.58 -14.81
N VAL A 202 7.29 -4.58 -14.03
CA VAL A 202 7.93 -4.96 -12.76
C VAL A 202 9.27 -5.70 -13.01
N VAL A 203 9.43 -6.43 -14.13
CA VAL A 203 10.69 -7.08 -14.52
C VAL A 203 11.83 -6.07 -14.72
N VAL A 204 11.51 -4.87 -15.23
CA VAL A 204 12.49 -3.79 -15.39
C VAL A 204 12.92 -3.24 -14.02
N VAL A 205 11.99 -3.10 -13.07
CA VAL A 205 12.23 -2.52 -11.74
C VAL A 205 12.82 -3.53 -10.74
N CYS A 206 12.46 -4.82 -10.83
CA CYS A 206 12.71 -5.83 -9.80
C CYS A 206 13.68 -6.95 -10.21
N LYS A 207 14.61 -6.72 -11.13
CA LYS A 207 15.56 -7.73 -11.66
C LYS A 207 16.47 -8.41 -10.61
N ARG A 208 16.37 -8.07 -9.31
CA ARG A 208 17.08 -8.75 -8.20
C ARG A 208 16.22 -9.49 -7.16
N GLN A 209 14.89 -9.32 -7.11
CA GLN A 209 14.03 -10.00 -6.10
C GLN A 209 12.77 -10.69 -6.68
N TYR A 210 12.63 -10.70 -8.01
CA TYR A 210 11.39 -11.02 -8.74
C TYR A 210 10.82 -12.44 -8.53
N GLY A 211 11.66 -13.47 -8.33
CA GLY A 211 11.18 -14.85 -8.23
C GLY A 211 10.21 -15.06 -7.06
N HIS A 212 10.49 -14.41 -5.91
CA HIS A 212 9.69 -14.58 -4.71
C HIS A 212 8.35 -13.82 -4.77
N ALA A 213 8.36 -12.57 -5.23
CA ALA A 213 7.16 -11.75 -5.37
C ALA A 213 6.18 -12.34 -6.39
N ARG A 214 6.69 -12.88 -7.51
CA ARG A 214 5.89 -13.56 -8.53
C ARG A 214 5.15 -14.78 -7.96
N ASP A 215 5.83 -15.62 -7.19
CA ASP A 215 5.22 -16.81 -6.60
C ASP A 215 4.14 -16.44 -5.56
N VAL A 216 4.34 -15.36 -4.80
CA VAL A 216 3.35 -14.86 -3.82
C VAL A 216 2.11 -14.28 -4.51
N VAL A 217 2.29 -13.46 -5.55
CA VAL A 217 1.16 -12.90 -6.33
C VAL A 217 0.38 -14.01 -7.03
N LYS A 218 1.07 -14.97 -7.65
CA LYS A 218 0.45 -16.14 -8.29
C LYS A 218 -0.31 -17.01 -7.29
N GLN A 219 0.22 -17.19 -6.08
CA GLN A 219 -0.50 -17.87 -4.99
C GLN A 219 -1.72 -17.08 -4.54
N GLY A 220 -1.63 -15.75 -4.45
CA GLY A 220 -2.74 -14.86 -4.16
C GLY A 220 -3.86 -14.93 -5.20
N GLU A 221 -3.52 -14.91 -6.49
CA GLU A 221 -4.48 -15.06 -7.59
C GLU A 221 -5.11 -16.46 -7.61
N GLN A 222 -4.32 -17.52 -7.37
CA GLN A 222 -4.86 -18.87 -7.22
C GLN A 222 -5.85 -18.95 -6.06
N MET A 223 -5.52 -18.33 -4.92
CA MET A 223 -6.43 -18.25 -3.78
C MET A 223 -7.71 -17.49 -4.14
N GLN A 224 -7.59 -16.33 -4.78
CA GLN A 224 -8.72 -15.49 -5.19
C GLN A 224 -9.59 -16.19 -6.25
N SER A 225 -9.01 -17.06 -7.09
CA SER A 225 -9.75 -17.91 -8.05
C SER A 225 -10.48 -19.08 -7.38
N LEU A 226 -9.98 -19.55 -6.23
CA LEU A 226 -10.58 -20.61 -5.42
C LEU A 226 -11.72 -20.09 -4.55
N THR A 227 -11.65 -18.84 -4.10
CA THR A 227 -12.60 -18.22 -3.15
C THR A 227 -13.50 -17.14 -3.75
N GLY A 228 -13.16 -16.61 -4.93
CA GLY A 228 -13.88 -15.51 -5.58
C GLY A 228 -15.07 -15.96 -6.44
N LEU A 229 -16.07 -15.07 -6.58
CA LEU A 229 -17.33 -15.27 -7.30
C LEU A 229 -17.19 -15.52 -8.83
N LYS A 230 -15.98 -15.57 -9.38
CA LYS A 230 -15.73 -15.75 -10.83
C LYS A 230 -15.79 -17.21 -11.29
N ASN A 231 -15.80 -18.20 -10.40
CA ASN A 231 -15.82 -19.62 -10.77
C ASN A 231 -17.20 -20.26 -10.51
N PRO A 232 -17.87 -20.82 -11.54
CA PRO A 232 -19.24 -21.34 -11.44
C PRO A 232 -19.38 -22.56 -10.51
N PHE A 233 -18.28 -23.22 -10.15
CA PHE A 233 -18.26 -24.35 -9.22
C PHE A 233 -17.91 -23.96 -7.79
N VAL A 234 -17.69 -22.67 -7.50
CA VAL A 234 -17.37 -22.17 -6.15
C VAL A 234 -18.44 -22.58 -5.15
N GLY A 235 -19.72 -22.53 -5.52
CA GLY A 235 -20.80 -22.99 -4.65
C GLY A 235 -20.68 -24.47 -4.24
N LEU A 236 -20.27 -25.35 -5.16
CA LEU A 236 -20.05 -26.76 -4.86
C LEU A 236 -18.81 -26.96 -3.97
N ARG A 237 -17.70 -26.27 -4.28
CA ARG A 237 -16.46 -26.37 -3.49
C ARG A 237 -16.64 -25.84 -2.07
N ILE A 238 -17.28 -24.69 -1.92
CA ILE A 238 -17.63 -24.13 -0.61
C ILE A 238 -18.53 -25.10 0.17
N ARG A 239 -19.52 -25.71 -0.49
CA ARG A 239 -20.47 -26.61 0.18
C ARG A 239 -19.86 -27.94 0.64
N TYR A 240 -18.91 -28.50 -0.10
CA TYR A 240 -18.41 -29.86 0.14
C TYR A 240 -16.95 -29.95 0.62
N LEU A 241 -16.09 -29.00 0.24
CA LEU A 241 -14.66 -29.04 0.61
C LEU A 241 -14.34 -28.22 1.85
N VAL A 242 -14.96 -27.04 2.02
CA VAL A 242 -14.70 -26.19 3.20
C VAL A 242 -15.04 -26.89 4.54
N PRO A 243 -16.14 -27.67 4.66
CA PRO A 243 -16.43 -28.42 5.88
C PRO A 243 -15.43 -29.54 6.21
N LEU A 244 -14.62 -29.99 5.24
CA LEU A 244 -13.61 -31.03 5.42
C LEU A 244 -12.26 -30.50 5.91
N PHE A 245 -11.95 -29.23 5.63
CA PHE A 245 -10.66 -28.63 5.93
C PHE A 245 -10.73 -27.42 6.89
N ASP A 246 -11.93 -27.02 7.33
CA ASP A 246 -12.16 -25.89 8.24
C ASP A 246 -11.36 -24.63 7.81
N ASP A 247 -10.96 -23.78 8.75
CA ASP A 247 -10.09 -22.61 8.55
C ASP A 247 -8.60 -22.99 8.34
N VAL A 248 -8.27 -24.29 8.41
CA VAL A 248 -6.91 -24.80 8.19
C VAL A 248 -6.45 -24.54 6.76
N LEU A 249 -7.37 -24.48 5.78
CA LEU A 249 -7.05 -24.17 4.39
C LEU A 249 -6.62 -22.70 4.19
N LEU A 250 -7.12 -21.77 5.02
CA LEU A 250 -6.66 -20.38 5.05
C LEU A 250 -5.30 -20.26 5.76
N LEU A 251 -5.07 -21.05 6.81
CA LEU A 251 -3.83 -20.94 7.59
C LEU A 251 -2.64 -21.70 7.00
N ASN A 252 -2.89 -22.77 6.24
CA ASN A 252 -1.84 -23.53 5.56
C ASN A 252 -1.49 -22.98 4.17
N SER A 253 -2.26 -22.00 3.69
CA SER A 253 -1.99 -21.28 2.45
C SER A 253 -1.16 -20.01 2.65
N PHE A 254 -0.82 -19.66 3.91
CA PHE A 254 0.25 -18.70 4.16
C PHE A 254 1.60 -19.28 3.72
N PRO A 255 2.41 -18.53 2.95
CA PRO A 255 3.72 -18.98 2.53
C PRO A 255 4.59 -19.36 3.73
N LYS A 256 5.28 -20.52 3.68
CA LYS A 256 6.21 -20.96 4.74
C LYS A 256 7.28 -19.90 5.06
N THR A 257 7.65 -19.05 4.10
CA THR A 257 8.54 -17.90 4.28
C THR A 257 7.97 -16.84 5.23
N SER A 258 6.67 -16.56 5.20
CA SER A 258 6.01 -15.63 6.13
C SER A 258 6.07 -16.11 7.58
N LEU A 259 6.18 -17.44 7.76
CA LEU A 259 6.32 -18.12 9.06
C LEU A 259 7.79 -18.30 9.49
N ALA A 260 8.77 -18.15 8.59
CA ALA A 260 10.19 -18.37 8.92
C ALA A 260 10.84 -17.14 9.57
N ASN A 261 10.33 -15.94 9.27
CA ASN A 261 10.81 -14.68 9.83
C ASN A 261 9.81 -14.16 10.88
N ILE A 262 9.73 -14.87 12.00
CA ILE A 262 8.79 -14.61 13.10
C ILE A 262 9.13 -13.31 13.87
N ARG A 263 10.40 -12.87 13.81
CA ARG A 263 10.85 -11.59 14.38
C ARG A 263 11.52 -10.77 13.30
N ILE A 264 10.94 -9.62 12.99
CA ILE A 264 11.67 -8.55 12.32
C ILE A 264 12.24 -7.71 13.47
N ASP A 265 13.57 -7.65 13.58
CA ASP A 265 14.21 -6.66 14.42
C ASP A 265 13.74 -5.28 13.91
N LYS A 266 13.26 -4.42 14.81
CA LYS A 266 12.87 -3.05 14.42
C LYS A 266 14.02 -2.47 13.61
N MET A 267 13.71 -1.97 12.41
CA MET A 267 14.74 -1.39 11.55
C MET A 267 15.44 -0.32 12.36
N ASP A 268 16.77 -0.44 12.50
CA ASP A 268 17.56 0.59 13.12
C ASP A 268 17.62 1.78 12.17
N LEU A 269 16.63 2.66 12.30
CA LEU A 269 16.48 3.86 11.47
C LEU A 269 17.70 4.79 11.59
N ALA A 270 18.51 4.66 12.66
CA ALA A 270 19.75 5.42 12.81
C ALA A 270 20.85 4.98 11.83
N ASN A 271 20.75 3.77 11.27
CA ASN A 271 21.75 3.17 10.37
C ASN A 271 21.27 3.04 8.92
N VAL A 272 20.17 3.70 8.55
CA VAL A 272 19.74 3.79 7.15
C VAL A 272 20.70 4.71 6.41
N VAL A 273 21.65 4.10 5.70
CA VAL A 273 22.52 4.82 4.77
C VAL A 273 21.63 5.36 3.65
N GLN A 274 21.44 6.69 3.62
CA GLN A 274 20.77 7.35 2.50
C GLN A 274 21.43 6.90 1.19
N PHE A 275 20.59 6.48 0.23
CA PHE A 275 21.07 6.10 -1.09
C PHE A 275 21.75 7.32 -1.72
N ASN A 276 23.08 7.26 -1.87
CA ASN A 276 23.87 8.39 -2.33
C ASN A 276 24.17 8.22 -3.82
N ASP A 277 23.38 8.89 -4.66
CA ASP A 277 23.51 8.89 -6.13
C ASP A 277 24.90 9.37 -6.59
N GLU A 278 25.63 10.14 -5.77
CA GLU A 278 26.93 10.70 -6.12
C GLU A 278 28.03 9.64 -6.35
N LYS A 279 27.86 8.41 -5.83
CA LYS A 279 28.81 7.32 -6.12
C LYS A 279 28.62 6.66 -7.48
N CYS A 280 27.49 6.88 -8.15
CA CYS A 280 27.24 6.30 -9.48
C CYS A 280 27.56 7.28 -10.63
N SER A 281 27.80 8.56 -10.34
CA SER A 281 27.84 9.64 -11.35
C SER A 281 29.21 10.29 -11.58
N THR A 282 30.33 9.68 -11.17
CA THR A 282 31.69 10.23 -11.41
C THR A 282 32.08 10.49 -12.88
N SER A 283 31.18 10.34 -13.85
CA SER A 283 31.40 10.82 -15.22
C SER A 283 30.53 11.99 -15.68
N LEU A 284 29.47 12.41 -14.99
CA LEU A 284 28.53 13.41 -15.56
C LEU A 284 27.87 14.27 -14.47
N HIS A 285 28.50 15.41 -14.16
CA HIS A 285 27.89 16.74 -13.93
C HIS A 285 28.60 17.54 -12.84
N ALA A 286 29.44 18.46 -13.29
CA ALA A 286 29.61 19.74 -12.62
C ALA A 286 28.46 20.67 -13.03
N ALA A 287 27.97 21.43 -12.05
CA ALA A 287 27.05 22.58 -12.13
C ALA A 287 25.54 22.29 -12.15
N ARG A 288 24.83 22.63 -11.05
CA ARG A 288 23.99 23.84 -10.93
C ARG A 288 23.14 23.82 -9.64
N GLY A 289 22.75 25.02 -9.20
CA GLY A 289 22.25 25.35 -7.86
C GLY A 289 20.85 24.83 -7.50
N ARG A 290 20.67 24.57 -6.20
CA ARG A 290 19.45 24.12 -5.54
C ARG A 290 18.43 25.26 -5.38
N LYS A 291 17.16 24.98 -5.66
CA LYS A 291 16.00 25.76 -5.23
C LYS A 291 15.23 24.95 -4.19
N ASP A 292 14.74 25.64 -3.18
CA ASP A 292 13.88 25.11 -2.13
C ASP A 292 12.54 24.57 -2.70
N LEU A 293 11.92 23.63 -1.99
CA LEU A 293 10.50 23.26 -2.16
C LEU A 293 9.65 24.50 -1.83
N ASN A 294 9.42 25.31 -2.85
CA ASN A 294 8.57 26.50 -2.75
C ASN A 294 7.26 26.21 -3.49
N SER A 295 6.14 26.41 -2.79
CA SER A 295 4.88 26.65 -3.48
C SER A 295 5.02 27.95 -4.28
N LEU A 296 4.68 27.87 -5.56
CA LEU A 296 4.52 29.06 -6.41
C LEU A 296 3.01 29.29 -6.52
N CYS A 297 2.52 30.20 -5.68
CA CYS A 297 1.15 30.74 -5.72
C CYS A 297 1.16 32.13 -6.35
#